data_AF-A0A372JIN5-F1
#
_entry.id   AF-A0A372JIN5-F1
#
_cell.length_a   1.000
_cell.length_b   1.000
_cell.length_c   1.000
_cell.angle_alpha   90.00
_cell.angle_beta   90.00
_cell.angle_gamma   90.00
#
_symmetry.space_group_name_H-M   'P 1'
#
loop_
_entity.id
_entity.type
_entity.pdbx_description
1 polymer ?
#
loop_
_entity_poly.entity_id
_entity_poly.type
_entity_poly.pdbx_seq_one_letter_code
_entity_poly.pdbx_strand_id
1 'polypeptide(L)'
;MNALAELQELLVTRGLRVKAHLGPPPGHAVTALLVANPAISCVGETVRLRADALTDSSGTGLGDIFEAADRIAGRLRTPETIAWWLACLLDG
;
A
#
# COMPACT_ATOMS: atom_id res chain seq x y z
N MET A 1 17.47 8.32 -4.70
CA MET A 1 16.17 8.53 -4.03
C MET A 1 15.44 7.20 -4.00
N ASN A 2 14.78 6.84 -2.90
CA ASN A 2 14.12 5.55 -2.73
C ASN A 2 12.62 5.72 -2.98
N ALA A 3 12.15 5.34 -4.17
CA ALA A 3 10.77 5.55 -4.61
C ALA A 3 9.71 4.99 -3.64
N LEU A 4 10.01 3.91 -2.92
CA LEU A 4 9.10 3.36 -1.91
C LEU A 4 9.08 4.17 -0.61
N ALA A 5 10.17 4.83 -0.24
CA ALA A 5 10.17 5.73 0.91
C ALA A 5 9.30 6.97 0.62
N GLU A 6 9.44 7.54 -0.57
CA GLU A 6 8.61 8.67 -1.02
C GLU A 6 7.13 8.27 -1.12
N LEU A 7 6.84 7.09 -1.68
CA LEU A 7 5.48 6.56 -1.72
C LEU A 7 4.91 6.35 -0.32
N GLN A 8 5.71 5.82 0.62
CA GLN A 8 5.30 5.63 2.00
C GLN A 8 4.88 6.96 2.64
N GLU A 9 5.71 8.01 2.51
CA GLU A 9 5.37 9.34 3.05
C GLU A 9 4.09 9.89 2.42
N LEU A 10 3.92 9.74 1.11
CA LEU A 10 2.73 10.21 0.38
C LEU A 10 1.44 9.47 0.77
N LEU A 11 1.53 8.18 1.12
CA LEU A 11 0.39 7.42 1.60
C LEU A 11 0.05 7.79 3.05
N VAL A 12 1.06 8.06 3.88
CA VAL A 12 0.88 8.52 5.26
C VAL A 12 0.26 9.92 5.31
N THR A 13 0.69 10.86 4.45
CA THR A 13 0.06 12.20 4.35
C THR A 13 -1.39 12.13 3.87
N ARG A 14 -1.73 11.09 3.09
CA ARG A 14 -3.12 10.74 2.74
C ARG A 14 -3.87 10.00 3.85
N GLY A 15 -3.31 9.90 5.05
CA GLY A 15 -3.97 9.33 6.23
C GLY A 15 -4.05 7.81 6.25
N LEU A 16 -3.24 7.11 5.45
CA LEU A 16 -3.18 5.65 5.46
C LEU A 16 -2.09 5.16 6.41
N ARG A 17 -2.28 3.95 6.97
CA ARG A 17 -1.23 3.24 7.68
C ARG A 17 -0.39 2.47 6.67
N VAL A 18 0.93 2.62 6.76
CA VAL A 18 1.85 1.93 5.87
C VAL A 18 2.89 1.20 6.69
N LYS A 19 3.12 -0.07 6.37
CA LYS A 19 4.20 -0.88 6.96
C LYS A 19 5.12 -1.35 5.84
N ALA A 20 6.38 -0.95 5.92
CA ALA A 20 7.42 -1.48 5.06
C ALA A 20 7.62 -2.98 5.31
N HIS A 21 7.71 -3.74 4.23
CA HIS A 21 8.08 -5.15 4.24
C HIS A 21 9.40 -5.31 3.48
N LEU A 22 10.43 -5.68 4.25
CA LEU A 22 11.78 -5.92 3.73
C LEU A 22 11.82 -7.28 3.05
N GLY A 23 12.26 -7.30 1.79
CA GLY A 23 12.61 -8.52 1.08
C GLY A 23 13.96 -9.11 1.55
N PRO A 24 14.36 -10.28 1.03
CA PRO A 24 15.52 -11.04 1.52
C PRO A 24 16.90 -10.31 1.37
N PRO A 25 17.95 -10.76 2.09
CA PRO A 25 18.98 -9.90 2.74
C PRO A 25 20.24 -9.64 1.89
N PRO A 26 21.27 -8.92 2.41
CA PRO A 26 21.24 -7.67 3.18
C PRO A 26 21.81 -6.52 2.31
N GLY A 27 21.18 -5.35 2.36
CA GLY A 27 21.59 -4.15 1.61
C GLY A 27 20.50 -3.54 0.71
N HIS A 28 19.32 -4.14 0.65
CA HIS A 28 18.24 -3.71 -0.23
C HIS A 28 17.20 -2.84 0.50
N ALA A 29 16.84 -1.75 -0.17
CA ALA A 29 15.68 -0.93 0.12
C ALA A 29 14.41 -1.80 0.27
N VAL A 30 13.47 -1.33 1.10
CA VAL A 30 12.09 -1.85 1.21
C VAL A 30 11.62 -2.34 -0.17
N THR A 31 11.12 -3.56 -0.28
CA THR A 31 10.64 -4.13 -1.57
C THR A 31 9.12 -4.11 -1.67
N ALA A 32 8.42 -3.97 -0.55
CA ALA A 32 6.98 -3.86 -0.53
C ALA A 32 6.48 -2.94 0.59
N LEU A 33 5.31 -2.33 0.37
CA LEU A 33 4.54 -1.59 1.36
C LEU A 33 3.21 -2.28 1.58
N LEU A 34 2.91 -2.59 2.82
CA LEU A 34 1.58 -3.03 3.25
C LEU A 34 0.80 -1.78 3.65
N VAL A 35 -0.29 -1.51 2.94
CA VAL A 35 -1.11 -0.31 3.12
C VAL A 35 -2.44 -0.70 3.73
N ALA A 36 -2.85 0.00 4.77
CA ALA A 36 -4.08 -0.25 5.51
C ALA A 36 -4.80 1.07 5.82
N ASN A 37 -6.12 0.99 6.00
CA ASN A 37 -6.89 2.09 6.56
C ASN A 37 -6.62 2.19 8.08
N PRO A 38 -6.37 3.37 8.66
CA PRO A 38 -6.07 3.51 10.08
C PRO A 38 -7.17 3.02 11.02
N ALA A 39 -8.42 2.97 10.58
CA ALA A 39 -9.54 2.48 11.37
C ALA A 39 -9.58 0.94 11.47
N ILE A 40 -8.74 0.22 10.73
CA ILE A 40 -8.82 -1.24 10.55
C ILE A 40 -7.41 -1.85 10.69
N SER A 41 -7.34 -3.05 11.27
CA SER A 41 -6.07 -3.76 11.51
C SER A 41 -5.60 -4.63 10.34
N CYS A 42 -6.46 -4.84 9.34
CA CYS A 42 -6.20 -5.67 8.16
C CYS A 42 -5.43 -4.90 7.08
N VAL A 43 -4.54 -5.60 6.36
CA VAL A 43 -3.86 -5.04 5.17
C VAL A 43 -4.88 -4.91 4.04
N GLY A 44 -4.95 -3.72 3.47
CA GLY A 44 -5.83 -3.38 2.37
C GLY A 44 -5.22 -3.60 0.99
N GLU A 45 -3.94 -3.27 0.84
CA GLU A 45 -3.22 -3.36 -0.43
C GLU A 45 -1.75 -3.66 -0.17
N THR A 46 -1.09 -4.36 -1.09
CA THR A 46 0.36 -4.53 -1.08
C THR A 46 0.96 -3.90 -2.32
N VAL A 47 1.81 -2.91 -2.14
CA VAL A 47 2.60 -2.33 -3.22
C VAL A 47 3.96 -2.99 -3.26
N ARG A 48 4.48 -3.31 -4.43
CA ARG A 48 5.82 -3.88 -4.63
C ARG A 48 6.62 -2.99 -5.58
N LEU A 49 7.93 -2.95 -5.38
CA LEU A 49 8.86 -2.36 -6.34
C LEU A 49 9.58 -3.50 -7.06
N ARG A 50 9.39 -3.59 -8.38
CA ARG A 50 10.04 -4.59 -9.23
C ARG A 50 10.70 -3.89 -10.42
N ALA A 51 12.02 -3.97 -10.51
CA ALA A 51 12.79 -3.33 -11.58
C ALA A 51 12.39 -1.85 -11.78
N ASP A 52 12.32 -1.11 -10.67
CA ASP A 52 11.90 0.31 -10.58
C ASP A 52 10.43 0.63 -10.94
N ALA A 53 9.61 -0.39 -11.23
CA ALA A 53 8.17 -0.23 -11.41
C ALA A 53 7.39 -0.55 -10.14
N LEU A 54 6.42 0.32 -9.81
CA LEU A 54 5.46 0.06 -8.74
C LEU A 54 4.34 -0.84 -9.25
N THR A 55 4.08 -1.93 -8.53
CA THR A 55 2.98 -2.85 -8.83
C THR A 55 2.13 -3.12 -7.61
N ASP A 56 0.84 -3.38 -7.81
CA ASP A 56 -0.08 -3.76 -6.74
C ASP A 56 -0.01 -5.26 -6.41
N SER A 57 -0.89 -5.71 -5.52
CA SER A 57 -0.96 -7.11 -5.08
C SER A 57 -1.30 -8.09 -6.22
N SER A 58 -1.94 -7.61 -7.29
CA SER A 58 -2.25 -8.38 -8.51
C SER A 58 -1.09 -8.40 -9.53
N GLY A 59 -0.06 -7.58 -9.31
CA GLY A 59 1.03 -7.37 -10.26
C GLY A 59 0.72 -6.32 -11.33
N THR A 60 -0.38 -5.57 -11.20
CA THR A 60 -0.73 -4.49 -12.12
C THR A 60 0.16 -3.28 -11.86
N GLY A 61 0.66 -2.65 -12.94
CA GLY A 61 1.42 -1.41 -12.85
C GLY A 61 0.60 -0.26 -12.28
N LEU A 62 1.20 0.44 -11.31
CA LEU A 62 0.58 1.57 -10.61
C LEU A 62 0.99 2.95 -11.16
N GLY A 63 1.86 2.97 -12.18
CA GLY A 63 2.37 4.21 -12.76
C GLY A 63 3.50 4.82 -11.92
N ASP A 64 3.62 6.14 -11.97
CA ASP A 64 4.54 6.88 -11.10
C ASP A 64 4.05 6.94 -9.64
N ILE A 65 4.87 7.50 -8.76
CA ILE A 65 4.62 7.52 -7.31
C ILE A 65 3.33 8.28 -6.96
N PHE A 66 3.00 9.36 -7.66
CA PHE A 66 1.78 10.14 -7.40
C PHE A 66 0.54 9.39 -7.88
N GLU A 67 0.59 8.84 -9.10
CA GLU A 67 -0.51 8.01 -9.63
C GLU A 67 -0.75 6.80 -8.73
N ALA A 68 0.31 6.11 -8.31
CA ALA A 68 0.22 4.98 -7.40
C ALA A 68 -0.48 5.37 -6.09
N ALA A 69 -0.06 6.48 -5.49
CA ALA A 69 -0.61 6.92 -4.22
C ALA A 69 -2.10 7.33 -4.33
N ASP A 70 -2.50 8.01 -5.40
CA ASP A 70 -3.91 8.35 -5.65
C ASP A 70 -4.76 7.11 -5.95
N ARG A 71 -4.26 6.16 -6.75
CA ARG A 71 -4.97 4.90 -7.03
C ARG A 71 -5.18 4.07 -5.78
N ILE A 72 -4.14 3.92 -4.95
CA ILE A 72 -4.24 3.19 -3.68
C ILE A 72 -5.21 3.90 -2.74
N ALA A 73 -5.04 5.20 -2.54
CA ALA A 73 -5.93 5.96 -1.66
C ALA A 73 -7.38 5.95 -2.13
N GLY A 74 -7.62 6.04 -3.44
CA GLY A 74 -8.94 5.93 -4.05
C GLY A 74 -9.58 4.56 -3.78
N ARG A 75 -8.87 3.47 -4.04
CA ARG A 75 -9.34 2.09 -3.76
C ARG A 75 -9.69 1.91 -2.28
N LEU A 76 -8.78 2.29 -1.39
CA LEU A 76 -8.90 2.10 0.06
C LEU A 76 -9.93 3.01 0.74
N ARG A 77 -10.48 4.00 0.02
CA ARG A 77 -11.53 4.91 0.51
C ARG A 77 -12.91 4.60 -0.06
N THR A 78 -13.03 3.60 -0.96
CA THR A 78 -14.36 3.22 -1.47
C THR A 78 -15.22 2.64 -0.35
N PRO A 79 -16.53 2.91 -0.36
CA PRO A 79 -17.46 2.34 0.62
C PRO A 79 -17.48 0.80 0.52
N GLU A 80 -17.23 0.22 -0.65
CA GLU A 80 -17.14 -1.23 -0.85
C GLU A 80 -15.93 -1.84 -0.15
N THR A 81 -14.75 -1.23 -0.27
CA THR A 81 -13.55 -1.66 0.46
C THR A 81 -13.72 -1.48 1.97
N ILE A 82 -14.34 -0.37 2.41
CA ILE A 82 -14.66 -0.14 3.82
C ILE A 82 -15.67 -1.18 4.33
N ALA A 83 -16.71 -1.50 3.56
CA ALA A 83 -17.72 -2.50 3.92
C ALA A 83 -17.14 -3.92 4.00
N TRP A 84 -16.29 -4.30 3.03
CA TRP A 84 -15.57 -5.57 3.07
C TRP A 84 -14.69 -5.68 4.32
N TRP A 85 -13.99 -4.61 4.69
CA TRP A 85 -13.19 -4.60 5.92
C TRP A 85 -14.00 -4.62 7.20
N LEU A 86 -15.15 -3.93 7.25
CA LEU A 86 -16.06 -4.00 8.39
C LEU A 86 -16.61 -5.42 8.57
N ALA A 87 -16.89 -6.13 7.48
CA ALA A 87 -17.26 -7.55 7.54
C ALA A 87 -16.13 -8.40 8.15
N CYS A 88 -14.89 -8.23 7.67
CA CYS A 88 -13.72 -8.93 8.25
C CYS A 88 -13.49 -8.65 9.75
N LEU A 89 -13.91 -7.49 10.26
CA LEU A 89 -13.84 -7.15 11.70
C LEU A 89 -14.97 -7.78 12.52
N LEU A 90 -16.13 -8.06 11.92
CA LEU A 90 -17.30 -8.62 12.59
C LEU A 90 -17.30 -10.16 12.62
N ASP A 91 -16.60 -10.79 11.68
CA ASP A 91 -16.40 -12.25 11.61
C ASP A 91 -15.24 -12.77 12.51
N GLY A 92 -14.60 -11.88 13.28
CA GLY A 92 -13.42 -12.17 14.13
C GLY A 92 -13.71 -12.27 15.62
#